data_AF-A0A2D7HY26-F1
#
_entry.id   AF-A0A2D7HY26-F1
#
_cell.length_a   1.000
_cell.length_b   1.000
_cell.length_c   1.000
_cell.angle_alpha   90.00
_cell.angle_beta   90.00
_cell.angle_gamma   90.00
#
_symmetry.space_group_name_H-M   'P 1'
#
loop_
_entity.id
_entity.type
_entity.pdbx_description
1 polymer ?
#
loop_
_entity_poly.entity_id
_entity_poly.type
_entity_poly.pdbx_seq_one_letter_code
_entity_poly.pdbx_strand_id
1 'polypeptide(L)'
;MLLCHDALVIACFPRWILQAGIINEQAGASSHARVWETESSSSQPTRPFAAAEEDVRLNLRAPGPLRNAFLLVALMFLFFAPSCNVQNSSPQPSQAPRDDSLTAAVAEAMSIEDPLPRAARLATALQGFNEESLGEVAEARSLVEDGIRGSQTIELALLVEWWALYDPDAAFTWLKDSQRQGNPVILTSMVRSWATRAPIFASMAIEVISPKKHEATQVVRALVQGWNASGAPGLEEYLIGIRSDVNRQVALTGLAIDKVRRDG
;
A
#
# COMPACT_ATOMS: atom_id res chain seq x y z
N MET A 1 20.43 -35.96 26.12
CA MET A 1 20.69 -34.55 26.46
C MET A 1 20.31 -33.71 25.25
N LEU A 2 19.05 -33.26 25.20
CA LEU A 2 18.55 -32.30 24.23
C LEU A 2 18.33 -30.99 25.00
N LEU A 3 18.99 -29.91 24.58
CA LEU A 3 18.77 -28.57 25.12
C LEU A 3 17.80 -27.84 24.20
N CYS A 4 16.70 -27.38 24.78
CA CYS A 4 15.74 -26.45 24.20
C CYS A 4 16.43 -25.14 23.78
N HIS A 5 16.10 -24.65 22.59
CA HIS A 5 16.18 -23.23 22.26
C HIS A 5 14.75 -22.73 22.07
N ASP A 6 14.21 -22.11 23.12
CA ASP A 6 13.01 -21.30 23.04
C ASP A 6 13.36 -20.01 22.31
N ALA A 7 12.93 -19.92 21.05
CA ALA A 7 12.99 -18.71 20.26
C ALA A 7 11.90 -17.74 20.73
N LEU A 8 12.33 -16.67 21.39
CA LEU A 8 11.53 -15.51 21.76
C LEU A 8 11.10 -14.77 20.47
N VAL A 9 9.87 -15.00 20.00
CA VAL A 9 9.27 -14.19 18.93
C VAL A 9 8.89 -12.84 19.52
N ILE A 10 9.79 -11.86 19.41
CA ILE A 10 9.50 -10.46 19.70
C ILE A 10 8.52 -9.98 18.62
N ALA A 11 7.26 -9.78 19.00
CA ALA A 11 6.29 -9.10 18.16
C ALA A 11 6.75 -7.64 17.97
N CYS A 12 7.37 -7.34 16.83
CA CYS A 12 7.62 -5.97 16.40
C CYS A 12 6.26 -5.29 16.18
N PHE A 13 5.80 -4.54 17.18
CA PHE A 13 4.66 -3.65 17.03
C PHE A 13 5.04 -2.51 16.07
N PRO A 14 4.22 -2.18 15.06
CA PRO A 14 4.48 -1.06 14.18
C PRO A 14 4.58 0.25 14.96
N ARG A 15 5.70 0.96 14.79
CA ARG A 15 6.04 2.20 15.52
C ARG A 15 5.00 3.31 15.37
N TRP A 16 4.23 3.31 14.27
CA TRP A 16 3.23 4.33 13.98
C TRP A 16 1.93 4.20 14.79
N ILE A 17 1.60 3.01 15.31
CA ILE A 17 0.41 2.81 16.18
C ILE A 17 0.54 3.64 17.46
N LEU A 18 1.76 3.83 17.97
CA LEU A 18 2.01 4.66 19.15
C LEU A 18 1.86 6.17 18.86
N GLN A 19 1.96 6.59 17.60
CA GLN A 19 1.96 8.01 17.24
C GLN A 19 0.56 8.52 16.85
N ALA A 20 -0.31 7.65 16.32
CA ALA A 20 -1.70 7.99 16.01
C ALA A 20 -2.55 8.31 17.26
N GLY A 21 -2.18 7.77 18.43
CA GLY A 21 -2.86 8.07 19.70
C GLY A 21 -2.65 9.49 20.24
N ILE A 22 -1.61 10.20 19.80
CA ILE A 22 -1.23 11.52 20.34
C ILE A 22 -1.84 12.69 19.54
N ILE A 23 -2.17 12.48 18.25
CA ILE A 23 -2.60 13.57 17.36
C ILE A 23 -4.09 13.92 17.56
N ASN A 24 -4.91 13.01 18.11
CA ASN A 24 -6.35 13.25 18.24
C ASN A 24 -6.76 14.12 19.45
N GLU A 25 -5.81 14.56 20.28
CA GLU A 25 -6.09 15.33 21.51
C GLU A 25 -5.83 16.85 21.37
N GLN A 26 -5.25 17.33 20.25
CA GLN A 26 -4.94 18.76 20.07
C GLN A 26 -5.83 19.54 19.09
N ALA A 27 -6.83 18.92 18.47
CA ALA A 27 -7.72 19.59 17.51
C ALA A 27 -8.92 20.31 18.19
N GLY A 28 -8.70 20.92 19.35
CA GLY A 28 -9.77 21.41 20.24
C GLY A 28 -9.56 22.77 20.86
N ALA A 29 -8.90 23.74 20.21
CA ALA A 29 -8.98 25.15 20.61
C ALA A 29 -8.36 26.09 19.56
N SER A 30 -9.20 26.86 18.84
CA SER A 30 -8.97 28.28 18.54
C SER A 30 -9.95 28.76 17.44
N SER A 31 -11.17 29.11 17.86
CA SER A 31 -12.02 30.01 17.08
C SER A 31 -11.70 31.45 17.49
N HIS A 32 -11.02 32.21 16.64
CA HIS A 32 -11.00 33.66 16.75
C HIS A 32 -11.53 34.27 15.47
N ALA A 33 -12.64 34.99 15.65
CA ALA A 33 -13.40 35.72 14.67
C ALA A 33 -12.55 36.76 13.92
N ARG A 34 -12.82 36.91 12.63
CA ARG A 34 -12.57 38.17 11.93
C ARG A 34 -13.74 38.48 11.01
N VAL A 35 -14.58 39.39 11.49
CA VAL A 35 -15.65 40.07 10.78
C VAL A 35 -15.03 41.01 9.76
N TRP A 36 -15.46 40.91 8.50
CA TRP A 36 -15.42 42.00 7.54
C TRP A 36 -16.73 41.99 6.78
N GLU A 37 -17.59 42.94 7.13
CA GLU A 37 -18.69 43.41 6.30
C GLU A 37 -18.11 44.27 5.18
N THR A 38 -18.57 44.03 3.94
CA THR A 38 -18.83 45.11 2.99
C THR A 38 -19.80 44.61 1.92
N GLU A 39 -20.95 45.28 1.92
CA GLU A 39 -22.07 45.13 1.01
C GLU A 39 -21.68 45.52 -0.42
N SER A 40 -22.26 44.84 -1.43
CA SER A 40 -23.12 45.49 -2.43
C SER A 40 -23.56 44.53 -3.55
N SER A 41 -24.83 44.11 -3.45
CA SER A 41 -25.87 44.09 -4.49
C SER A 41 -25.52 43.68 -5.93
N SER A 42 -26.03 42.52 -6.34
CA SER A 42 -26.58 42.31 -7.70
C SER A 42 -27.58 41.16 -7.69
N SER A 43 -28.83 41.52 -7.96
CA SER A 43 -30.03 40.71 -8.00
C SER A 43 -30.14 39.85 -9.26
N GLN A 44 -30.32 38.53 -9.14
CA GLN A 44 -31.10 37.74 -10.11
C GLN A 44 -31.84 36.55 -9.45
N PRO A 45 -32.99 36.13 -10.03
CA PRO A 45 -34.02 35.39 -9.32
C PRO A 45 -33.91 33.86 -9.42
N THR A 46 -34.09 33.23 -8.26
CA THR A 46 -34.79 31.97 -7.96
C THR A 46 -35.02 30.93 -9.07
N ARG A 47 -34.34 29.78 -8.93
CA ARG A 47 -34.92 28.44 -9.20
C ARG A 47 -34.70 27.56 -7.96
N PRO A 48 -35.75 26.93 -7.38
CA PRO A 48 -35.55 25.97 -6.31
C PRO A 48 -35.22 24.60 -6.91
N PHE A 49 -33.99 24.15 -6.74
CA PHE A 49 -33.64 22.73 -6.76
C PHE A 49 -33.74 22.23 -5.32
N ALA A 50 -34.78 21.47 -5.02
CA ALA A 50 -34.93 20.76 -3.76
C ALA A 50 -33.87 19.63 -3.72
N ALA A 51 -32.79 19.85 -2.96
CA ALA A 51 -31.90 18.80 -2.52
C ALA A 51 -32.36 18.35 -1.14
N ALA A 52 -32.79 17.10 -1.04
CA ALA A 52 -33.02 16.44 0.24
C ALA A 52 -31.67 16.15 0.87
N GLU A 53 -31.29 16.92 1.90
CA GLU A 53 -30.26 16.53 2.87
C GLU A 53 -30.87 15.46 3.78
N GLU A 54 -30.48 14.21 3.57
CA GLU A 54 -30.80 13.11 4.47
C GLU A 54 -29.70 13.05 5.55
N ASP A 55 -30.03 13.60 6.71
CA ASP A 55 -29.20 13.69 7.90
C ASP A 55 -29.14 12.31 8.59
N VAL A 56 -28.25 11.44 8.11
CA VAL A 56 -28.06 10.08 8.64
C VAL A 56 -27.16 10.11 9.88
N ARG A 57 -27.79 10.32 11.05
CA ARG A 57 -27.16 10.08 12.35
C ARG A 57 -27.05 8.58 12.63
N LEU A 58 -25.84 8.02 12.52
CA LEU A 58 -25.57 6.62 12.88
C LEU A 58 -25.18 6.49 14.36
N ASN A 59 -26.11 5.96 15.16
CA ASN A 59 -25.83 5.38 16.47
C ASN A 59 -25.10 4.04 16.29
N LEU A 60 -23.79 3.99 16.52
CA LEU A 60 -23.09 2.71 16.71
C LEU A 60 -23.29 2.23 18.15
N ARG A 61 -24.12 1.21 18.33
CA ARG A 61 -24.21 0.42 19.56
C ARG A 61 -23.87 -1.03 19.22
N ALA A 62 -22.66 -1.46 19.54
CA ALA A 62 -22.23 -2.85 19.41
C ALA A 62 -22.36 -3.56 20.78
N PRO A 63 -23.00 -4.73 20.88
CA PRO A 63 -22.87 -5.60 22.03
C PRO A 63 -22.06 -6.86 21.73
N GLY A 64 -21.09 -7.16 22.59
CA GLY A 64 -20.92 -8.51 23.12
C GLY A 64 -19.64 -9.28 22.75
N PRO A 65 -19.20 -10.21 23.64
CA PRO A 65 -17.82 -10.69 23.72
C PRO A 65 -17.69 -12.14 23.22
N LEU A 66 -17.13 -12.33 22.01
CA LEU A 66 -16.77 -13.65 21.48
C LEU A 66 -15.37 -13.65 20.88
N ARG A 67 -14.40 -13.09 21.60
CA ARG A 67 -13.05 -12.85 21.08
C ARG A 67 -12.00 -13.92 21.47
N ASN A 68 -12.35 -14.88 22.35
CA ASN A 68 -11.34 -15.73 23.00
C ASN A 68 -11.31 -17.21 22.57
N ALA A 69 -12.17 -17.67 21.66
CA ALA A 69 -12.23 -19.09 21.29
C ALA A 69 -11.44 -19.49 20.03
N PHE A 70 -10.96 -18.52 19.22
CA PHE A 70 -10.44 -18.81 17.87
C PHE A 70 -8.92 -19.02 17.77
N LEU A 71 -8.16 -18.86 18.86
CA LEU A 71 -6.69 -18.84 18.82
C LEU A 71 -6.02 -20.23 18.83
N LEU A 72 -6.78 -21.32 19.06
CA LEU A 72 -6.21 -22.66 19.25
C LEU A 72 -6.18 -23.57 18.01
N VAL A 73 -6.93 -23.25 16.93
CA VAL A 73 -7.00 -24.11 15.74
C VAL A 73 -5.95 -23.75 14.68
N ALA A 74 -5.45 -22.51 14.68
CA ALA A 74 -4.46 -22.03 13.70
C ALA A 74 -3.04 -22.62 13.90
N LEU A 75 -2.71 -23.18 15.06
CA LEU A 75 -1.36 -23.64 15.36
C LEU A 75 -1.04 -25.06 14.85
N MET A 76 -2.05 -25.83 14.39
CA MET A 76 -1.86 -27.24 14.06
C MET A 76 -1.56 -27.55 12.57
N PHE A 77 -1.63 -26.55 11.68
CA PHE A 77 -1.44 -26.75 10.24
C PHE A 77 -0.02 -26.47 9.71
N LEU A 78 0.96 -26.22 10.57
CA LEU A 78 2.31 -25.83 10.16
C LEU A 78 3.27 -26.97 9.77
N PHE A 79 2.87 -28.25 9.73
CA PHE A 79 3.83 -29.36 9.65
C PHE A 79 3.76 -30.32 8.46
N PHE A 80 2.88 -30.16 7.47
CA PHE A 80 2.84 -31.07 6.32
C PHE A 80 2.64 -30.34 4.99
N ALA A 81 3.74 -29.98 4.32
CA ALA A 81 3.74 -29.65 2.91
C ALA A 81 4.67 -30.63 2.16
N PRO A 82 4.16 -31.47 1.24
CA PRO A 82 4.98 -32.35 0.42
C PRO A 82 5.76 -31.55 -0.64
N SER A 83 7.08 -31.72 -0.69
CA SER A 83 7.95 -31.10 -1.69
C SER A 83 7.84 -31.82 -3.03
N CYS A 84 7.10 -31.24 -3.98
CA CYS A 84 7.19 -31.60 -5.39
C CYS A 84 8.39 -30.89 -6.02
N ASN A 85 9.46 -31.63 -6.28
CA ASN A 85 10.68 -31.11 -6.92
C ASN A 85 10.53 -31.22 -8.46
N VAL A 86 10.11 -30.13 -9.11
CA VAL A 86 10.07 -30.03 -10.58
C VAL A 86 11.34 -29.33 -11.06
N GLN A 87 12.21 -30.09 -11.72
CA GLN A 87 13.49 -29.61 -12.24
C GLN A 87 13.28 -29.05 -13.66
N ASN A 88 12.94 -27.77 -13.75
CA ASN A 88 12.83 -27.03 -15.01
C ASN A 88 14.19 -26.40 -15.35
N SER A 89 14.85 -26.91 -16.39
CA SER A 89 16.09 -26.37 -16.94
C SER A 89 15.80 -25.15 -17.83
N SER A 90 15.52 -24.00 -17.21
CA SER A 90 15.43 -22.74 -17.95
C SER A 90 16.82 -22.24 -18.35
N PRO A 91 17.00 -21.66 -19.56
CA PRO A 91 18.26 -21.10 -19.99
C PRO A 91 18.73 -20.07 -18.97
N GLN A 92 19.93 -20.30 -18.43
CA GLN A 92 20.53 -19.49 -17.38
C GLN A 92 20.71 -18.07 -17.94
N PRO A 93 19.98 -17.07 -17.42
CA PRO A 93 20.15 -15.70 -17.88
C PRO A 93 21.61 -15.32 -17.61
N SER A 94 22.30 -14.88 -18.66
CA SER A 94 23.63 -14.30 -18.60
C SER A 94 23.64 -13.33 -17.41
N GLN A 95 24.42 -13.64 -16.38
CA GLN A 95 24.47 -12.83 -15.16
C GLN A 95 24.83 -11.41 -15.58
N ALA A 96 23.85 -10.50 -15.54
CA ALA A 96 24.13 -9.09 -15.68
C ALA A 96 25.16 -8.70 -14.62
N PRO A 97 26.04 -7.73 -14.91
CA PRO A 97 26.89 -7.14 -13.89
C PRO A 97 26.04 -6.85 -12.66
N ARG A 98 26.42 -7.43 -11.51
CA ARG A 98 25.79 -7.11 -10.24
C ARG A 98 26.40 -5.79 -9.81
N ASP A 99 25.59 -4.74 -9.83
CA ASP A 99 25.98 -3.50 -9.18
C ASP A 99 26.01 -3.77 -7.67
N ASP A 100 27.13 -3.41 -7.02
CA ASP A 100 27.30 -3.63 -5.58
C ASP A 100 26.45 -2.65 -4.73
N SER A 101 25.79 -1.68 -5.37
CA SER A 101 25.02 -0.60 -4.73
C SER A 101 23.70 -0.34 -5.47
N LEU A 102 22.62 -0.16 -4.70
CA LEU A 102 21.30 0.21 -5.18
C LEU A 102 21.35 1.58 -5.86
N THR A 103 22.05 2.55 -5.26
CA THR A 103 22.24 3.88 -5.85
C THR A 103 22.92 3.78 -7.22
N ALA A 104 23.97 2.96 -7.35
CA ALA A 104 24.69 2.78 -8.61
C ALA A 104 23.80 2.14 -9.70
N ALA A 105 23.05 1.09 -9.35
CA ALA A 105 22.09 0.45 -10.25
C ALA A 105 21.01 1.41 -10.74
N VAL A 106 20.47 2.24 -9.84
CA VAL A 106 19.47 3.26 -10.19
C VAL A 106 20.09 4.32 -11.09
N ALA A 107 21.28 4.83 -10.78
CA ALA A 107 21.99 5.79 -11.62
C ALA A 107 22.23 5.25 -13.03
N GLU A 108 22.66 3.99 -13.15
CA GLU A 108 22.86 3.33 -14.43
C GLU A 108 21.55 3.23 -15.23
N ALA A 109 20.47 2.75 -14.60
CA ALA A 109 19.17 2.71 -15.27
C ALA A 109 18.73 4.10 -15.74
N MET A 110 18.86 5.12 -14.89
CA MET A 110 18.48 6.50 -15.20
C MET A 110 19.31 7.16 -16.31
N SER A 111 20.47 6.59 -16.67
CA SER A 111 21.27 7.03 -17.82
C SER A 111 20.66 6.65 -19.18
N ILE A 112 19.68 5.74 -19.20
CA ILE A 112 18.98 5.30 -20.42
C ILE A 112 17.91 6.34 -20.78
N GLU A 113 17.95 6.88 -22.00
CA GLU A 113 17.02 7.93 -22.45
C GLU A 113 15.58 7.40 -22.66
N ASP A 114 15.43 6.23 -23.28
CA ASP A 114 14.12 5.64 -23.56
C ASP A 114 13.47 5.11 -22.26
N PRO A 115 12.21 5.51 -21.94
CA PRO A 115 11.53 5.11 -20.72
C PRO A 115 11.30 3.60 -20.59
N LEU A 116 11.04 2.88 -21.67
CA LEU A 116 10.69 1.47 -21.58
C LEU A 116 11.92 0.60 -21.24
N PRO A 117 13.05 0.70 -21.96
CA PRO A 117 14.31 0.04 -21.58
C PRO A 117 14.82 0.49 -20.22
N ARG A 118 14.66 1.76 -19.85
CA ARG A 118 15.03 2.27 -18.52
C ARG A 118 14.26 1.56 -17.40
N ALA A 119 12.93 1.49 -17.49
CA ALA A 119 12.11 0.80 -16.50
C ALA A 119 12.45 -0.70 -16.43
N ALA A 120 12.71 -1.35 -17.57
CA ALA A 120 13.13 -2.75 -17.60
C ALA A 120 14.51 -2.97 -16.93
N ARG A 121 15.48 -2.08 -17.18
CA ARG A 121 16.80 -2.13 -16.55
C ARG A 121 16.67 -1.98 -15.03
N LEU A 122 15.92 -0.98 -14.57
CA LEU A 122 15.68 -0.74 -13.16
C LEU A 122 14.99 -1.94 -12.49
N ALA A 123 13.91 -2.45 -13.07
CA ALA A 123 13.19 -3.61 -12.53
C ALA A 123 14.08 -4.84 -12.42
N THR A 124 14.96 -5.06 -13.40
CA THR A 124 15.93 -6.16 -13.38
C THR A 124 16.96 -5.96 -12.26
N ALA A 125 17.47 -4.75 -12.09
CA ALA A 125 18.45 -4.45 -11.06
C ALA A 125 17.86 -4.60 -9.64
N LEU A 126 16.63 -4.13 -9.42
CA LEU A 126 15.93 -4.25 -8.13
C LEU A 126 15.76 -5.69 -7.63
N GLN A 127 15.75 -6.69 -8.53
CA GLN A 127 15.70 -8.12 -8.16
C GLN A 127 16.98 -8.60 -7.45
N GLY A 128 18.10 -7.89 -7.61
CA GLY A 128 19.37 -8.22 -6.97
C GLY A 128 19.52 -7.69 -5.54
N PHE A 129 18.64 -6.80 -5.10
CA PHE A 129 18.74 -6.12 -3.81
C PHE A 129 17.76 -6.65 -2.76
N ASN A 130 18.14 -6.51 -1.49
CA ASN A 130 17.41 -7.00 -0.33
C ASN A 130 17.29 -5.92 0.76
N GLU A 131 16.88 -6.30 1.97
CA GLU A 131 16.70 -5.39 3.10
C GLU A 131 17.99 -4.64 3.51
N GLU A 132 19.18 -5.21 3.28
CA GLU A 132 20.46 -4.56 3.60
C GLU A 132 20.70 -3.30 2.75
N SER A 133 20.08 -3.24 1.57
CA SER A 133 20.15 -2.10 0.65
C SER A 133 19.23 -0.94 1.03
N LEU A 134 18.40 -1.07 2.08
CA LEU A 134 17.48 -0.01 2.52
C LEU A 134 18.17 1.30 2.87
N GLY A 135 19.44 1.24 3.33
CA GLY A 135 20.24 2.42 3.67
C GLY A 135 20.48 3.36 2.49
N GLU A 136 20.40 2.87 1.25
CA GLU A 136 20.69 3.63 0.03
C GLU A 136 19.43 4.22 -0.62
N VAL A 137 18.24 3.84 -0.16
CA VAL A 137 16.96 4.20 -0.81
C VAL A 137 16.75 5.69 -0.92
N ALA A 138 17.16 6.47 0.08
CA ALA A 138 16.97 7.92 0.07
C ALA A 138 17.76 8.58 -1.07
N GLU A 139 18.99 8.12 -1.34
CA GLU A 139 19.84 8.62 -2.40
C GLU A 139 19.37 8.13 -3.77
N ALA A 140 19.12 6.82 -3.90
CA ALA A 140 18.54 6.20 -5.08
C ALA A 140 17.24 6.91 -5.51
N ARG A 141 16.37 7.23 -4.54
CA ARG A 141 15.14 7.99 -4.80
C ARG A 141 15.43 9.39 -5.32
N SER A 142 16.37 10.13 -4.73
CA SER A 142 16.74 11.48 -5.20
C SER A 142 17.12 11.44 -6.67
N LEU A 143 17.92 10.46 -7.09
CA LEU A 143 18.30 10.30 -8.50
C LEU A 143 17.10 10.11 -9.43
N VAL A 144 16.12 9.29 -9.00
CA VAL A 144 14.89 9.10 -9.78
C VAL A 144 14.09 10.40 -9.84
N GLU A 145 13.98 11.15 -8.74
CA GLU A 145 13.23 12.41 -8.68
C GLU A 145 13.91 13.54 -9.50
N ASP A 146 15.24 13.57 -9.52
CA ASP A 146 16.06 14.62 -10.14
C ASP A 146 16.23 14.49 -11.67
N GLY A 147 15.90 13.35 -12.26
CA GLY A 147 15.94 13.15 -13.72
C GLY A 147 14.92 13.99 -14.54
N ILE A 148 14.56 13.51 -15.73
CA ILE A 148 13.64 14.23 -16.64
C ILE A 148 12.23 14.35 -16.05
N ARG A 149 11.83 15.58 -15.71
CA ARG A 149 10.50 15.88 -15.17
C ARG A 149 9.38 15.30 -16.03
N GLY A 150 8.48 14.57 -15.40
CA GLY A 150 7.29 13.99 -16.02
C GLY A 150 7.47 12.57 -16.55
N SER A 151 8.71 12.09 -16.71
CA SER A 151 8.98 10.76 -17.25
C SER A 151 9.22 9.67 -16.19
N GLN A 152 9.47 10.01 -14.91
CA GLN A 152 9.94 9.01 -13.93
C GLN A 152 8.86 8.33 -13.09
N THR A 153 7.58 8.41 -13.49
CA THR A 153 6.49 7.85 -12.67
C THR A 153 6.63 6.34 -12.52
N ILE A 154 7.06 5.64 -13.57
CA ILE A 154 7.19 4.19 -13.59
C ILE A 154 8.38 3.76 -12.73
N GLU A 155 9.52 4.43 -12.90
CA GLU A 155 10.76 4.16 -12.18
C GLU A 155 10.59 4.40 -10.68
N LEU A 156 9.92 5.49 -10.31
CA LEU A 156 9.59 5.76 -8.92
C LEU A 156 8.60 4.74 -8.36
N ALA A 157 7.59 4.31 -9.14
CA ALA A 157 6.67 3.27 -8.72
C ALA A 157 7.37 1.91 -8.51
N LEU A 158 8.32 1.54 -9.36
CA LEU A 158 9.14 0.33 -9.20
C LEU A 158 10.01 0.39 -7.94
N LEU A 159 10.70 1.51 -7.72
CA LEU A 159 11.53 1.70 -6.53
C LEU A 159 10.68 1.67 -5.25
N VAL A 160 9.51 2.30 -5.27
CA VAL A 160 8.59 2.33 -4.12
C VAL A 160 7.93 0.97 -3.89
N GLU A 161 7.60 0.21 -4.94
CA GLU A 161 7.12 -1.16 -4.83
C GLU A 161 8.18 -2.06 -4.15
N TRP A 162 9.43 -1.97 -4.59
CA TRP A 162 10.55 -2.66 -3.96
C TRP A 162 10.76 -2.20 -2.50
N TRP A 163 10.73 -0.89 -2.24
CA TRP A 163 10.92 -0.34 -0.91
C TRP A 163 9.82 -0.81 0.05
N ALA A 164 8.56 -0.74 -0.37
CA ALA A 164 7.41 -1.18 0.42
C ALA A 164 7.41 -2.69 0.70
N LEU A 165 8.16 -3.48 -0.07
CA LEU A 165 8.35 -4.89 0.22
C LEU A 165 9.18 -5.09 1.49
N TYR A 166 10.17 -4.24 1.76
CA TYR A 166 11.11 -4.40 2.88
C TYR A 166 10.83 -3.44 4.05
N ASP A 167 10.43 -2.20 3.78
CA ASP A 167 10.06 -1.20 4.78
C ASP A 167 8.83 -0.40 4.33
N PRO A 168 7.62 -0.98 4.46
CA PRO A 168 6.39 -0.33 4.04
C PRO A 168 6.05 0.93 4.84
N ASP A 169 6.43 0.99 6.12
CA ASP A 169 6.14 2.14 6.98
C ASP A 169 6.93 3.38 6.53
N ALA A 170 8.22 3.22 6.19
CA ALA A 170 9.03 4.32 5.68
C ALA A 170 8.60 4.74 4.26
N ALA A 171 8.28 3.78 3.39
CA ALA A 171 7.75 4.06 2.05
C ALA A 171 6.43 4.85 2.12
N PHE A 172 5.52 4.43 3.01
CA PHE A 172 4.25 5.14 3.27
C PHE A 172 4.47 6.54 3.82
N THR A 173 5.35 6.69 4.81
CA THR A 173 5.67 7.98 5.43
C THR A 173 6.20 8.95 4.38
N TRP A 174 7.13 8.50 3.54
CA TRP A 174 7.61 9.30 2.43
C TRP A 174 6.50 9.67 1.44
N LEU A 175 5.66 8.71 1.01
CA LEU A 175 4.62 8.99 0.01
C LEU A 175 3.59 10.01 0.52
N LYS A 176 3.25 9.95 1.81
CA LYS A 176 2.37 10.89 2.49
C LYS A 176 2.93 12.32 2.49
N ASP A 177 4.24 12.48 2.65
CA ASP A 177 4.90 13.78 2.70
C ASP A 177 5.40 14.25 1.31
N SER A 178 5.32 13.40 0.30
CA SER A 178 5.73 13.67 -1.07
C SER A 178 4.65 14.42 -1.85
N GLN A 179 5.08 15.31 -2.75
CA GLN A 179 4.19 15.93 -3.75
C GLN A 179 3.55 14.90 -4.70
N ARG A 180 4.02 13.63 -4.66
CA ARG A 180 3.53 12.51 -5.44
C ARG A 180 2.41 11.71 -4.77
N GLN A 181 1.94 12.08 -3.57
CA GLN A 181 0.88 11.37 -2.84
C GLN A 181 -0.36 11.03 -3.70
N GLY A 182 -0.75 11.92 -4.61
CA GLY A 182 -1.90 11.75 -5.52
C GLY A 182 -1.59 11.02 -6.83
N ASN A 183 -0.41 10.41 -6.98
CA ASN A 183 -0.10 9.62 -8.17
C ASN A 183 -0.63 8.18 -8.01
N PRO A 184 -1.66 7.77 -8.77
CA PRO A 184 -2.28 6.47 -8.57
C PRO A 184 -1.33 5.30 -8.88
N VAL A 185 -0.36 5.48 -9.78
CA VAL A 185 0.59 4.41 -10.15
C VAL A 185 1.52 4.11 -8.98
N ILE A 186 2.09 5.14 -8.35
CA ILE A 186 2.98 4.98 -7.19
C ILE A 186 2.20 4.43 -6.00
N LEU A 187 1.03 5.02 -5.71
CA LEU A 187 0.19 4.61 -4.58
C LEU A 187 -0.29 3.15 -4.70
N THR A 188 -0.76 2.74 -5.87
CA THR A 188 -1.22 1.35 -6.08
C THR A 188 -0.07 0.35 -6.02
N SER A 189 1.11 0.70 -6.54
CA SER A 189 2.30 -0.17 -6.49
C SER A 189 2.78 -0.37 -5.05
N MET A 190 2.86 0.70 -4.27
CA MET A 190 3.16 0.65 -2.83
C MET A 190 2.16 -0.23 -2.06
N VAL A 191 0.86 0.06 -2.23
CA VAL A 191 -0.22 -0.66 -1.51
C VAL A 191 -0.24 -2.13 -1.87
N ARG A 192 -0.11 -2.47 -3.15
CA ARG A 192 -0.06 -3.87 -3.60
C ARG A 192 1.11 -4.59 -2.94
N SER A 193 2.31 -4.01 -3.00
CA SER A 193 3.51 -4.60 -2.41
C SER A 193 3.35 -4.82 -0.91
N TRP A 194 2.93 -3.78 -0.18
CA TRP A 194 2.71 -3.88 1.26
C TRP A 194 1.67 -4.96 1.61
N ALA A 195 0.57 -5.03 0.85
CA ALA A 195 -0.49 -5.99 1.09
C ALA A 195 -0.07 -7.46 0.86
N THR A 196 1.01 -7.72 0.10
CA THR A 196 1.55 -9.08 -0.03
C THR A 196 2.17 -9.62 1.26
N ARG A 197 2.61 -8.74 2.18
CA ARG A 197 3.23 -9.14 3.45
C ARG A 197 2.35 -8.86 4.66
N ALA A 198 1.66 -7.72 4.66
CA ALA A 198 0.97 -7.18 5.82
C ALA A 198 -0.37 -6.53 5.44
N PRO A 199 -1.33 -7.31 4.89
CA PRO A 199 -2.54 -6.76 4.28
C PRO A 199 -3.46 -6.01 5.25
N ILE A 200 -3.54 -6.43 6.52
CA ILE A 200 -4.33 -5.72 7.54
C ILE A 200 -3.75 -4.33 7.79
N PHE A 201 -2.42 -4.19 7.84
CA PHE A 201 -1.80 -2.88 8.03
C PHE A 201 -1.91 -2.01 6.78
N ALA A 202 -1.77 -2.62 5.59
CA ALA A 202 -1.99 -1.92 4.33
C ALA A 202 -3.43 -1.38 4.21
N SER A 203 -4.45 -2.14 4.65
CA SER A 203 -5.84 -1.68 4.62
C SER A 203 -6.08 -0.47 5.54
N MET A 204 -5.52 -0.49 6.76
CA MET A 204 -5.57 0.64 7.68
C MET A 204 -4.85 1.87 7.11
N ALA A 205 -3.69 1.68 6.46
CA ALA A 205 -2.92 2.75 5.87
C ALA A 205 -3.67 3.50 4.74
N ILE A 206 -4.48 2.77 3.95
CA ILE A 206 -5.32 3.38 2.91
C ILE A 206 -6.38 4.30 3.51
N GLU A 207 -6.96 3.94 4.66
CA GLU A 207 -7.91 4.81 5.36
C GLU A 207 -7.23 6.13 5.79
N VAL A 208 -5.97 6.07 6.22
CA VAL A 208 -5.18 7.25 6.60
C VAL A 208 -4.84 8.12 5.39
N ILE A 209 -4.42 7.54 4.26
CA ILE A 209 -4.13 8.31 3.03
C ILE A 209 -5.40 8.95 2.48
N SER A 210 -6.57 8.32 2.68
CA SER A 210 -7.86 8.81 2.18
C SER A 210 -7.80 9.19 0.69
N PRO A 211 -7.49 8.22 -0.21
CA PRO A 211 -7.32 8.49 -1.63
C PRO A 211 -8.55 9.18 -2.22
N LYS A 212 -8.36 10.00 -3.26
CA LYS A 212 -9.49 10.69 -3.90
C LYS A 212 -10.47 9.67 -4.45
N LYS A 213 -11.75 10.04 -4.57
CA LYS A 213 -12.83 9.13 -5.02
C LYS A 213 -12.49 8.35 -6.30
N HIS A 214 -11.80 8.97 -7.27
CA HIS A 214 -11.41 8.31 -8.53
C HIS A 214 -10.18 7.40 -8.40
N GLU A 215 -9.34 7.59 -7.38
CA GLU A 215 -8.16 6.77 -7.08
C GLU A 215 -8.55 5.58 -6.19
N ALA A 216 -9.53 5.76 -5.29
CA ALA A 216 -9.94 4.78 -4.29
C ALA A 216 -10.22 3.39 -4.88
N THR A 217 -10.87 3.32 -6.04
CA THR A 217 -11.18 2.06 -6.71
C THR A 217 -9.92 1.31 -7.17
N GLN A 218 -8.90 2.02 -7.67
CA GLN A 218 -7.63 1.41 -8.08
C GLN A 218 -6.83 0.94 -6.87
N VAL A 219 -6.82 1.74 -5.80
CA VAL A 219 -6.13 1.41 -4.54
C VAL A 219 -6.76 0.20 -3.86
N VAL A 220 -8.10 0.13 -3.77
CA VAL A 220 -8.81 -1.03 -3.24
C VAL A 220 -8.52 -2.29 -4.06
N ARG A 221 -8.49 -2.18 -5.39
CA ARG A 221 -8.10 -3.30 -6.26
C ARG A 221 -6.67 -3.76 -5.97
N ALA A 222 -5.71 -2.84 -5.86
CA ALA A 222 -4.32 -3.15 -5.56
C ALA A 222 -4.15 -3.85 -4.21
N LEU A 223 -4.84 -3.37 -3.17
CA LEU A 223 -4.89 -4.01 -1.85
C LEU A 223 -5.40 -5.45 -1.94
N VAL A 224 -6.54 -5.66 -2.61
CA VAL A 224 -7.17 -6.99 -2.71
C VAL A 224 -6.28 -7.95 -3.49
N GLN A 225 -5.63 -7.49 -4.55
CA GLN A 225 -4.67 -8.29 -5.32
C GLN A 225 -3.47 -8.70 -4.47
N GLY A 226 -2.86 -7.76 -3.73
CA GLY A 226 -1.75 -8.06 -2.84
C GLY A 226 -2.15 -9.00 -1.70
N TRP A 227 -3.30 -8.76 -1.06
CA TRP A 227 -3.83 -9.61 0.01
C TRP A 227 -4.12 -11.02 -0.49
N ASN A 228 -4.77 -11.16 -1.65
CA ASN A 228 -5.03 -12.46 -2.26
C ASN A 228 -3.73 -13.20 -2.65
N ALA A 229 -2.70 -12.49 -3.09
CA ALA A 229 -1.38 -13.07 -3.38
C ALA A 229 -0.64 -13.52 -2.12
N SER A 230 -0.85 -12.85 -0.97
CA SER A 230 -0.25 -13.22 0.31
C SER A 230 -0.75 -14.54 0.89
N GLY A 231 -1.97 -14.96 0.51
CA GLY A 231 -2.67 -16.09 1.13
C GLY A 231 -3.08 -15.85 2.60
N ALA A 232 -2.89 -14.63 3.13
CA ALA A 232 -3.28 -14.29 4.48
C ALA A 232 -4.82 -14.33 4.65
N PRO A 233 -5.34 -14.78 5.80
CA PRO A 233 -6.78 -14.79 6.08
C PRO A 233 -7.34 -13.36 6.18
N GLY A 234 -8.67 -13.23 6.25
CA GLY A 234 -9.34 -11.95 6.48
C GLY A 234 -9.81 -11.22 5.22
N LEU A 235 -9.44 -11.70 4.02
CA LEU A 235 -9.81 -11.05 2.77
C LEU A 235 -11.33 -11.06 2.54
N GLU A 236 -12.01 -12.16 2.85
CA GLU A 236 -13.47 -12.27 2.68
C GLU A 236 -14.21 -11.31 3.61
N GLU A 237 -13.80 -11.26 4.88
CA GLU A 237 -14.33 -10.34 5.88
C GLU A 237 -14.10 -8.89 5.48
N TYR A 238 -12.90 -8.58 4.96
CA TYR A 238 -12.60 -7.26 4.42
C TYR A 238 -13.56 -6.90 3.26
N LEU A 239 -13.76 -7.80 2.29
CA LEU A 239 -14.66 -7.57 1.15
C LEU A 239 -16.10 -7.34 1.57
N ILE A 240 -16.60 -8.11 2.55
CA ILE A 240 -17.92 -7.93 3.15
C ILE A 240 -18.01 -6.56 3.85
N GLY A 241 -16.92 -6.14 4.51
CA GLY A 241 -16.81 -4.87 5.22
C GLY A 241 -16.75 -3.61 4.32
N ILE A 242 -16.40 -3.74 3.04
CA ILE A 242 -16.35 -2.59 2.11
C ILE A 242 -17.76 -1.99 1.98
N ARG A 243 -17.95 -0.75 2.45
CA ARG A 243 -19.26 -0.07 2.43
C ARG A 243 -19.70 0.41 1.06
N SER A 244 -18.75 0.74 0.18
CA SER A 244 -19.05 1.23 -1.16
C SER A 244 -19.30 0.07 -2.11
N ASP A 245 -20.52 -0.02 -2.65
CA ASP A 245 -20.90 -1.06 -3.62
C ASP A 245 -19.97 -1.08 -4.84
N VAL A 246 -19.58 0.10 -5.34
CA VAL A 246 -18.64 0.23 -6.47
C VAL A 246 -17.27 -0.38 -6.13
N ASN A 247 -16.69 -0.02 -4.98
CA ASN A 247 -15.40 -0.57 -4.56
C ASN A 247 -15.49 -2.08 -4.31
N ARG A 248 -16.60 -2.55 -3.72
CA ARG A 248 -16.85 -3.97 -3.48
C ARG A 248 -16.95 -4.74 -4.80
N GLN A 249 -17.72 -4.24 -5.77
CA GLN A 249 -17.87 -4.86 -7.09
C GLN A 249 -16.52 -4.96 -7.82
N VAL A 250 -15.71 -3.89 -7.79
CA VAL A 250 -14.39 -3.88 -8.43
C VAL A 250 -13.43 -4.86 -7.73
N ALA A 251 -13.44 -4.90 -6.40
CA ALA A 251 -12.65 -5.84 -5.63
C ALA A 251 -12.99 -7.30 -5.95
N LEU A 252 -14.29 -7.64 -5.95
CA LEU A 252 -14.77 -8.98 -6.29
C LEU A 252 -14.44 -9.37 -7.73
N THR A 253 -14.58 -8.43 -8.68
CA THR A 253 -14.24 -8.66 -10.09
C THR A 253 -12.75 -8.93 -10.24
N GLY A 254 -11.89 -8.14 -9.58
CA GLY A 254 -10.45 -8.34 -9.57
C GLY A 254 -10.06 -9.71 -9.01
N LEU A 255 -10.65 -10.10 -7.88
CA LEU A 255 -10.42 -11.40 -7.25
C LEU A 255 -10.85 -12.57 -8.16
N ALA A 256 -12.00 -12.45 -8.82
CA ALA A 256 -12.49 -13.47 -9.74
C ALA A 256 -11.53 -13.65 -10.94
N ILE A 257 -11.06 -12.55 -11.53
CA ILE A 257 -10.08 -12.58 -12.63
C ILE A 257 -8.78 -13.26 -12.17
N ASP A 258 -8.26 -12.90 -11.00
CA ASP A 258 -7.03 -13.48 -10.48
C ASP A 258 -7.19 -14.98 -10.17
N LYS A 259 -8.37 -15.41 -9.73
CA LYS A 259 -8.67 -16.82 -9.48
C LYS A 259 -8.73 -17.62 -10.78
N VAL A 260 -9.47 -17.15 -11.79
CA VAL A 260 -9.50 -17.78 -13.13
C VAL A 260 -8.09 -17.88 -13.72
N ARG A 261 -7.28 -16.83 -13.62
CA ARG A 261 -5.90 -16.85 -14.14
C ARG A 261 -5.00 -17.88 -13.44
N ARG A 262 -5.24 -18.16 -12.16
CA ARG A 262 -4.46 -19.15 -11.39
C ARG A 262 -4.96 -20.58 -11.61
N ASP A 263 -6.28 -20.76 -11.74
CA ASP A 263 -6.92 -22.08 -11.70
C ASP A 263 -7.23 -22.66 -13.09
N GLY A 264 -7.25 -21.83 -14.15
CA GLY A 264 -7.56 -22.23 -15.54
C GLY A 264 -9.04 -22.19 -15.87
#